data_AF-A0A2V6ID01-F1
#
_entry.id   AF-A0A2V6ID01-F1
#
_cell.length_a   1.000
_cell.length_b   1.000
_cell.length_c   1.000
_cell.angle_alpha   90.00
_cell.angle_beta   90.00
_cell.angle_gamma   90.00
#
_symmetry.space_group_name_H-M   'P 1'
#
loop_
_entity.id
_entity.type
_entity.pdbx_description
1 polymer ?
#
loop_
_entity_poly.entity_id
_entity_poly.type
_entity_poly.pdbx_seq_one_letter_code
_entity_poly.pdbx_strand_id
1 'polypeptide(L)'
;MTKPIPHRNLIWRNSLAASLAALVLILPLRLPAGEISVHNPDLPRHPLTLKDCIAIATGESPKLVASRLDILAAGAEIRAAQDSLWPNLKGAVTGEAFSGEPTSKFRIFSGTGISAAKKVGLAGFGIGDLRLEYPVFKDGSIFGFNDAPAVEIKRAQRNALAWTAHLTREDVINRVTQVFVDAVSAQNRVEPIDRKVELLQRSVDIHREQQQKGLILPVDVEVVTKQLNGAQSLSKIVHQEAVAGQLGLTRLLGLPSSADIRLGTLPEPPTPPNAAQLFHTMLARHPSLQVQLANIEKAKQDYRLENFRLYPDVDLHGSALYITDFSQFHTRTRTGGSQTGLNQAHDLVGGITVNIPIWDFGAQLNTMRARRDTYHAEQARLGAVGDDLSSELVRIYEEIYSETQRILTLQVEAGKLDRDLRVAQSQQQQGIGQPVTTIDAEVAVIDKQEELEVHQSKLLLLYAELQKAMGGTWKWLR
;
A
#
# COMPACT_ATOMS: atom_id res chain seq x y z
N MET A 1 -63.64 46.65 -4.21
CA MET A 1 -62.43 47.28 -4.79
C MET A 1 -61.58 47.82 -3.65
N THR A 2 -60.46 47.18 -3.31
CA THR A 2 -59.23 47.80 -2.75
C THR A 2 -58.15 46.73 -2.64
N LYS A 3 -56.95 47.07 -3.12
CA LYS A 3 -55.82 46.22 -3.53
C LYS A 3 -55.08 45.53 -2.35
N PRO A 4 -54.41 44.37 -2.58
CA PRO A 4 -53.36 43.89 -1.70
C PRO A 4 -52.05 44.66 -1.96
N ILE A 5 -51.37 45.10 -0.88
CA ILE A 5 -50.03 45.69 -0.94
C ILE A 5 -49.02 44.55 -0.69
N PRO A 6 -48.07 44.28 -1.60
CA PRO A 6 -47.05 43.26 -1.38
C PRO A 6 -45.87 43.87 -0.62
N HIS A 7 -45.58 43.40 0.59
CA HIS A 7 -44.32 43.72 1.27
C HIS A 7 -43.19 42.86 0.71
N ARG A 8 -42.73 43.25 -0.47
CA ARG A 8 -41.46 42.87 -1.06
C ARG A 8 -40.38 43.75 -0.41
N ASN A 9 -39.26 43.14 -0.01
CA ASN A 9 -38.03 43.77 0.51
C ASN A 9 -37.91 43.89 2.04
N LEU A 10 -37.66 42.78 2.75
CA LEU A 10 -37.06 42.80 4.10
C LEU A 10 -35.69 42.10 4.19
N ILE A 11 -35.19 41.51 3.11
CA ILE A 11 -34.00 40.63 3.15
C ILE A 11 -32.70 41.38 2.76
N TRP A 12 -32.79 42.60 2.21
CA TRP A 12 -31.66 43.25 1.52
C TRP A 12 -31.10 44.53 2.20
N ARG A 13 -31.31 44.73 3.51
CA ARG A 13 -30.83 45.93 4.23
C ARG A 13 -30.04 45.68 5.52
N ASN A 14 -29.52 44.48 5.75
CA ASN A 14 -28.60 44.20 6.87
C ASN A 14 -27.22 43.80 6.34
N SER A 15 -26.29 44.76 6.34
CA SER A 15 -24.91 44.59 5.83
C SER A 15 -24.08 43.57 6.60
N LEU A 16 -24.45 43.23 7.84
CA LEU A 16 -23.72 42.24 8.66
C LEU A 16 -24.16 40.78 8.39
N ALA A 17 -25.44 40.55 8.09
CA ALA A 17 -25.93 39.22 7.72
C ALA A 17 -25.48 38.83 6.31
N ALA A 18 -25.43 39.81 5.39
CA ALA A 18 -24.86 39.64 4.06
C ALA A 18 -23.34 39.43 4.09
N SER A 19 -22.60 40.06 5.03
CA SER A 19 -21.15 39.87 5.13
C SER A 19 -20.77 38.52 5.75
N LEU A 20 -21.55 38.00 6.70
CA LEU A 20 -21.33 36.66 7.27
C LEU A 20 -21.71 35.54 6.30
N ALA A 21 -22.79 35.71 5.53
CA ALA A 21 -23.14 34.79 4.43
C ALA A 21 -22.11 34.84 3.28
N ALA A 22 -21.51 36.01 3.01
CA ALA A 22 -20.43 36.15 2.03
C ALA A 22 -19.10 35.53 2.51
N LEU A 23 -18.80 35.55 3.82
CA LEU A 23 -17.55 34.98 4.34
C LEU A 23 -17.53 33.44 4.27
N VAL A 24 -18.69 32.78 4.42
CA VAL A 24 -18.83 31.32 4.28
C VAL A 24 -18.73 30.87 2.81
N LEU A 25 -18.87 31.78 1.85
CA LEU A 25 -18.84 31.50 0.41
C LEU A 25 -17.46 31.72 -0.25
N ILE A 26 -16.44 32.19 0.47
CA ILE A 26 -15.12 32.58 -0.11
C ILE A 26 -13.95 31.78 0.50
N LEU A 27 -14.13 30.48 0.80
CA LEU A 27 -12.98 29.57 0.92
C LEU A 27 -12.82 28.75 -0.38
N PRO A 28 -11.98 29.19 -1.34
CA PRO A 28 -11.47 28.26 -2.34
C PRO A 28 -10.39 27.41 -1.66
N LEU A 29 -10.73 26.19 -1.23
CA LEU A 29 -9.71 25.15 -1.08
C LEU A 29 -9.16 24.85 -2.48
N ARG A 30 -8.08 25.55 -2.85
CA ARG A 30 -7.23 25.12 -3.96
C ARG A 30 -6.45 23.91 -3.51
N LEU A 31 -7.02 22.73 -3.73
CA LEU A 31 -6.22 21.51 -3.84
C LEU A 31 -5.51 21.57 -5.20
N PRO A 32 -4.18 21.56 -5.26
CA PRO A 32 -3.52 21.25 -6.51
C PRO A 32 -3.83 19.78 -6.81
N ALA A 33 -4.76 19.55 -7.74
CA ALA A 33 -4.83 18.29 -8.44
C ALA A 33 -3.51 18.18 -9.22
N GLY A 34 -2.53 17.49 -8.61
CA GLY A 34 -1.32 17.11 -9.31
C GLY A 34 -1.73 16.25 -10.49
N GLU A 35 -1.60 16.79 -11.69
CA GLU A 35 -1.68 16.01 -12.91
C GLU A 35 -0.67 14.86 -12.76
N ILE A 36 -1.19 13.63 -12.88
CA ILE A 36 -0.35 12.44 -13.03
C ILE A 36 0.27 12.58 -14.41
N SER A 37 1.39 13.30 -14.49
CA SER A 37 2.26 13.23 -15.65
C SER A 37 2.72 11.78 -15.75
N VAL A 38 2.28 11.10 -16.80
CA VAL A 38 2.91 9.87 -17.27
C VAL A 38 4.31 10.28 -17.70
N HIS A 39 5.24 10.26 -16.76
CA HIS A 39 6.65 10.41 -17.07
C HIS A 39 7.00 9.22 -17.95
N ASN A 40 7.42 9.50 -19.19
CA ASN A 40 7.88 8.47 -20.10
C ASN A 40 9.35 8.25 -19.73
N PRO A 41 9.73 7.14 -19.08
CA PRO A 41 11.10 6.94 -18.66
C PRO A 41 12.01 6.93 -19.90
N ASP A 42 13.09 7.71 -19.86
CA ASP A 42 14.14 7.67 -20.85
C ASP A 42 14.79 6.27 -20.79
N LEU A 43 14.35 5.38 -21.68
CA LEU A 43 14.86 4.02 -21.76
C LEU A 43 16.35 4.04 -22.14
N PRO A 44 17.20 3.28 -21.42
CA PRO A 44 18.59 3.12 -21.81
C PRO A 44 18.71 2.56 -23.22
N ARG A 45 19.69 3.03 -24.01
CA ARG A 45 19.94 2.54 -25.38
C ARG A 45 20.63 1.17 -25.43
N HIS A 46 21.01 0.61 -24.29
CA HIS A 46 21.62 -0.72 -24.16
C HIS A 46 20.57 -1.77 -23.80
N PRO A 47 20.86 -3.08 -23.98
CA PRO A 47 19.98 -4.13 -23.50
C PRO A 47 19.67 -3.94 -22.01
N LEU A 48 18.41 -4.07 -21.63
CA LEU A 48 17.98 -3.88 -20.24
C LEU A 48 18.52 -5.04 -19.40
N THR A 49 19.33 -4.69 -18.41
CA THR A 49 19.78 -5.65 -17.40
C THR A 49 18.79 -5.72 -16.24
N LEU A 50 18.88 -6.77 -15.43
CA LEU A 50 18.06 -6.89 -14.23
C LEU A 50 18.19 -5.66 -13.29
N LYS A 51 19.39 -5.07 -13.19
CA LYS A 51 19.61 -3.88 -12.37
C LYS A 51 18.85 -2.67 -12.90
N ASP A 52 18.80 -2.50 -14.22
CA ASP A 52 18.07 -1.40 -14.86
C ASP A 52 16.56 -1.57 -14.64
N CYS A 53 16.05 -2.79 -14.83
CA CYS A 53 14.65 -3.12 -14.57
C CYS A 53 14.25 -2.83 -13.10
N ILE A 54 15.11 -3.19 -12.15
CA ILE A 54 14.89 -2.88 -10.72
C ILE A 54 14.93 -1.37 -10.47
N ALA A 55 15.86 -0.64 -11.07
CA ALA A 55 15.96 0.81 -10.91
C ALA A 55 14.70 1.53 -11.43
N ILE A 56 14.23 1.16 -12.63
CA ILE A 56 13.00 1.69 -13.23
C ILE A 56 11.78 1.35 -12.36
N ALA A 57 11.62 0.07 -12.01
CA ALA A 57 10.47 -0.38 -11.22
C ALA A 57 10.44 0.25 -9.81
N THR A 58 11.59 0.44 -9.16
CA THR A 58 11.62 1.07 -7.83
C THR A 58 11.35 2.58 -7.86
N GLY A 59 11.57 3.23 -9.00
CA GLY A 59 11.20 4.64 -9.22
C GLY A 59 9.72 4.84 -9.51
N GLU A 60 9.11 3.94 -10.29
CA GLU A 60 7.79 4.17 -10.90
C GLU A 60 6.68 3.22 -10.44
N SER A 61 6.98 2.21 -9.62
CA SER A 61 5.96 1.23 -9.20
C SER A 61 4.78 1.89 -8.47
N PRO A 62 3.52 1.68 -8.93
CA PRO A 62 2.34 2.20 -8.26
C PRO A 62 2.20 1.77 -6.80
N LYS A 63 2.69 0.56 -6.46
CA LYS A 63 2.69 0.06 -5.08
C LYS A 63 3.58 0.88 -4.16
N LEU A 64 4.76 1.28 -4.63
CA LEU A 64 5.70 2.10 -3.84
C LEU A 64 5.23 3.55 -3.73
N VAL A 65 4.59 4.08 -4.78
CA VAL A 65 3.93 5.39 -4.72
C VAL A 65 2.81 5.38 -3.68
N ALA A 66 1.95 4.35 -3.68
CA ALA A 66 0.90 4.19 -2.67
C ALA A 66 1.49 4.14 -1.25
N SER A 67 2.49 3.29 -0.99
CA SER A 67 3.14 3.22 0.33
C SER A 67 3.76 4.56 0.77
N ARG A 68 4.33 5.34 -0.15
CA ARG A 68 4.85 6.68 0.16
C ARG A 68 3.73 7.63 0.55
N LEU A 69 2.61 7.61 -0.18
CA LEU A 69 1.44 8.44 0.11
C LEU A 69 0.81 8.04 1.45
N ASP A 70 0.74 6.75 1.78
CA ASP A 70 0.25 6.26 3.08
C ASP A 70 1.10 6.78 4.25
N ILE A 71 2.43 6.81 4.10
CA ILE A 71 3.34 7.38 5.12
C ILE A 71 3.12 8.90 5.27
N LEU A 72 2.88 9.62 4.16
CA LEU A 72 2.58 11.05 4.19
C LEU A 72 1.22 11.32 4.85
N ALA A 73 0.20 10.53 4.53
CA ALA A 73 -1.11 10.58 5.16
C ALA A 73 -1.00 10.31 6.68
N ALA A 74 -0.26 9.27 7.08
CA ALA A 74 0.00 9.00 8.50
C ALA A 74 0.76 10.15 9.19
N GLY A 75 1.65 10.85 8.48
CA GLY A 75 2.30 12.06 8.97
C GLY A 75 1.32 13.21 9.22
N ALA A 76 0.33 13.39 8.33
CA ALA A 76 -0.74 14.37 8.51
C ALA A 76 -1.68 13.96 9.67
N GLU A 77 -1.97 12.67 9.83
CA GLU A 77 -2.76 12.17 10.97
C GLU A 77 -2.07 12.42 12.33
N ILE A 78 -0.73 12.31 12.40
CA ILE A 78 0.02 12.68 13.60
C ILE A 78 -0.18 14.16 13.93
N ARG A 79 -0.06 15.05 12.93
CA ARG A 79 -0.30 16.48 13.14
C ARG A 79 -1.74 16.76 13.54
N ALA A 80 -2.72 16.16 12.89
CA ALA A 80 -4.12 16.30 13.27
C ALA A 80 -4.38 15.84 14.72
N ALA A 81 -3.74 14.75 15.16
CA ALA A 81 -3.80 14.31 16.54
C ALA A 81 -3.13 15.30 17.51
N GLN A 82 -1.98 15.90 17.13
CA GLN A 82 -1.34 16.95 17.92
C GLN A 82 -2.20 18.22 18.00
N ASP A 83 -2.75 18.67 16.88
CA ASP A 83 -3.61 19.85 16.77
C ASP A 83 -4.89 19.69 17.59
N SER A 84 -5.39 18.46 17.75
CA SER A 84 -6.53 18.17 18.62
C SER A 84 -6.27 18.39 20.12
N LEU A 85 -5.00 18.49 20.53
CA LEU A 85 -4.61 18.81 21.90
C LEU A 85 -4.56 20.32 22.17
N TRP A 86 -4.61 21.14 21.12
CA TRP A 86 -4.60 22.60 21.22
C TRP A 86 -6.02 23.17 21.35
N PRO A 87 -6.16 24.43 21.82
CA PRO A 87 -7.46 25.08 21.91
C PRO A 87 -8.16 25.11 20.55
N ASN A 88 -9.41 24.66 20.52
CA ASN A 88 -10.24 24.64 19.32
C ASN A 88 -11.27 25.78 19.38
N LEU A 89 -11.27 26.63 18.36
CA LEU A 89 -12.22 27.72 18.21
C LEU A 89 -13.24 27.37 17.13
N LYS A 90 -14.49 27.16 17.54
CA LYS A 90 -15.61 26.83 16.64
C LYS A 90 -16.61 27.97 16.65
N GLY A 91 -17.05 28.40 15.46
CA GLY A 91 -18.16 29.32 15.31
C GLY A 91 -19.38 28.58 14.77
N ALA A 92 -20.56 28.88 15.28
CA ALA A 92 -21.82 28.45 14.69
C ALA A 92 -22.80 29.61 14.61
N VAL A 93 -23.64 29.60 13.58
CA VAL A 93 -24.70 30.58 13.39
C VAL A 93 -25.98 29.79 13.16
N THR A 94 -26.95 29.92 14.06
CA THR A 94 -28.26 29.29 13.94
C THR A 94 -29.33 30.36 13.79
N GLY A 95 -30.32 30.07 12.94
CA GLY A 95 -31.52 30.88 12.79
C GLY A 95 -32.71 30.01 13.16
N GLU A 96 -33.41 30.40 14.22
CA GLU A 96 -34.52 29.62 14.75
C GLU A 96 -35.77 30.50 14.78
N ALA A 97 -36.93 29.86 14.55
CA ALA A 97 -38.22 30.50 14.68
C ALA A 97 -39.04 29.71 15.69
N PHE A 98 -39.51 30.39 16.73
CA PHE A 98 -40.36 29.77 17.74
C PHE A 98 -41.74 30.43 17.74
N SER A 99 -42.74 29.61 18.03
CA SER A 99 -44.10 30.03 18.31
C SER A 99 -44.62 29.12 19.39
N GLY A 100 -45.13 29.66 20.49
CA GLY A 100 -45.50 28.85 21.62
C GLY A 100 -46.34 29.58 22.65
N GLU A 101 -47.22 28.81 23.28
CA GLU A 101 -47.94 29.25 24.48
C GLU A 101 -47.23 28.68 25.71
N PRO A 102 -47.17 29.42 26.83
CA PRO A 102 -46.61 28.90 28.06
C PRO A 102 -47.36 27.64 28.50
N THR A 103 -46.69 26.49 28.55
CA THR A 103 -47.28 25.21 28.94
C THR A 103 -47.28 24.99 30.47
N SER A 104 -46.69 25.90 31.25
CA SER A 104 -46.65 25.81 32.71
C SER A 104 -46.78 27.17 33.40
N LYS A 105 -47.24 27.16 34.67
CA LYS A 105 -47.31 28.34 35.55
C LYS A 105 -45.94 28.74 36.14
N PHE A 106 -44.88 27.96 35.92
CA PHE A 106 -43.54 28.28 36.43
C PHE A 106 -42.97 29.50 35.70
N ARG A 107 -42.65 30.56 36.45
CA ARG A 107 -42.04 31.79 35.93
C ARG A 107 -40.53 31.58 35.84
N ILE A 108 -39.91 31.93 34.71
CA ILE A 108 -38.46 31.86 34.53
C ILE A 108 -37.83 32.92 35.43
N PHE A 109 -37.00 32.49 36.39
CA PHE A 109 -36.14 33.38 37.18
C PHE A 109 -34.89 33.70 36.38
N SER A 110 -34.86 34.86 35.73
CA SER A 110 -33.60 35.49 35.30
C SER A 110 -33.13 36.41 36.42
N GLY A 111 -31.83 36.44 36.74
CA GLY A 111 -31.23 37.14 37.89
C GLY A 111 -31.49 38.66 38.02
N THR A 112 -32.33 39.25 37.18
CA THR A 112 -32.75 40.66 37.19
C THR A 112 -34.27 40.86 37.38
N GLY A 113 -35.06 39.81 37.63
CA GLY A 113 -36.47 39.92 37.99
C GLY A 113 -37.39 38.83 37.43
N ILE A 114 -38.63 38.78 37.93
CA ILE A 114 -39.62 37.75 37.58
C ILE A 114 -40.37 38.13 36.28
N SER A 115 -39.95 37.59 35.14
CA SER A 115 -40.69 37.77 33.88
C SER A 115 -42.05 37.07 33.91
N ALA A 116 -43.09 37.73 33.40
CA ALA A 116 -44.43 37.16 33.27
C ALA A 116 -44.52 36.23 32.06
N ALA A 117 -45.27 35.13 32.18
CA ALA A 117 -45.55 34.20 31.10
C ALA A 117 -46.26 34.94 29.95
N LYS A 118 -45.55 35.21 28.85
CA LYS A 118 -46.10 35.83 27.64
C LYS A 118 -46.33 34.75 26.57
N LYS A 119 -47.50 34.79 25.94
CA LYS A 119 -47.73 34.11 24.65
C LYS A 119 -46.84 34.77 23.61
N VAL A 120 -45.99 34.00 22.94
CA VAL A 120 -45.11 34.51 21.89
C VAL A 120 -45.62 33.97 20.56
N GLY A 121 -46.00 34.89 19.66
CA GLY A 121 -46.32 34.54 18.26
C GLY A 121 -45.07 34.09 17.50
N LEU A 122 -45.16 33.87 16.18
CA LEU A 122 -43.99 33.49 15.38
C LEU A 122 -42.89 34.56 15.48
N ALA A 123 -41.86 34.26 16.25
CA ALA A 123 -40.71 35.11 16.49
C ALA A 123 -39.46 34.39 16.00
N GLY A 124 -38.73 35.05 15.10
CA GLY A 124 -37.42 34.58 14.65
C GLY A 124 -36.34 35.16 15.55
N PHE A 125 -35.37 34.35 15.94
CA PHE A 125 -34.13 34.81 16.55
C PHE A 125 -32.93 34.16 15.85
N GLY A 126 -31.85 34.94 15.75
CA GLY A 126 -30.55 34.47 15.28
C GLY A 126 -29.60 34.35 16.45
N ILE A 127 -28.87 33.24 16.51
CA ILE A 127 -27.81 33.01 17.47
C ILE A 127 -26.51 32.90 16.68
N GLY A 128 -25.58 33.81 16.92
CA GLY A 128 -24.17 33.61 16.60
C GLY A 128 -23.45 33.15 17.85
N ASP A 129 -22.76 32.03 17.79
CA ASP A 129 -21.93 31.54 18.88
C ASP A 129 -20.49 31.35 18.41
N LEU A 130 -19.56 31.71 19.30
CA LEU A 130 -18.15 31.41 19.18
C LEU A 130 -17.74 30.65 20.44
N ARG A 131 -17.36 29.38 20.28
CA ARG A 131 -16.95 28.48 21.36
C ARG A 131 -15.46 28.18 21.27
N LEU A 132 -14.73 28.47 22.33
CA LEU A 132 -13.36 28.04 22.57
C LEU A 132 -13.39 26.84 23.53
N GLU A 133 -12.77 25.74 23.14
CA GLU A 133 -12.65 24.53 23.95
C GLU A 133 -11.16 24.17 24.04
N TYR A 134 -10.64 24.01 25.25
CA TYR A 134 -9.26 23.65 25.49
C TYR A 134 -9.17 22.48 26.47
N PRO A 135 -8.78 21.27 26.00
CA PRO A 135 -8.59 20.13 26.88
C PRO A 135 -7.34 20.32 27.74
N VAL A 136 -7.54 20.64 29.01
CA VAL A 136 -6.44 20.85 29.98
C VAL A 136 -5.85 19.49 30.38
N PHE A 137 -6.72 18.51 30.64
CA PHE A 137 -6.34 17.13 30.89
C PHE A 137 -7.35 16.18 30.26
N LYS A 138 -6.93 15.43 29.24
CA LYS A 138 -7.81 14.47 28.54
C LYS A 138 -6.98 13.37 27.91
N ASP A 139 -7.42 12.12 28.05
CA ASP A 139 -6.79 10.96 27.39
C ASP A 139 -5.27 10.83 27.69
N GLY A 140 -4.83 11.29 28.88
CA GLY A 140 -3.44 11.29 29.30
C GLY A 140 -2.60 12.46 28.78
N SER A 141 -3.19 13.37 27.99
CA SER A 141 -2.55 14.63 27.62
C SER A 141 -2.65 15.66 28.74
N ILE A 142 -1.58 16.43 28.97
CA ILE A 142 -1.54 17.54 29.93
C ILE A 142 -1.18 18.81 29.15
N PHE A 143 -2.13 19.74 29.02
CA PHE A 143 -2.01 20.99 28.25
C PHE A 143 -1.57 20.83 26.77
N GLY A 144 -1.53 19.61 26.25
CA GLY A 144 -0.96 19.31 24.93
C GLY A 144 0.57 19.35 24.85
N PHE A 145 1.30 19.48 25.97
CA PHE A 145 2.77 19.59 25.96
C PHE A 145 3.51 18.25 26.12
N ASN A 146 2.80 17.17 26.45
CA ASN A 146 3.38 15.87 26.70
C ASN A 146 3.20 14.89 25.52
N ASP A 147 3.86 13.74 25.62
CA ASP A 147 3.66 12.62 24.70
C ASP A 147 2.33 11.91 25.00
N ALA A 148 1.24 12.52 24.52
CA ALA A 148 -0.11 11.99 24.67
C ALA A 148 -0.22 10.62 23.98
N PRO A 149 -0.81 9.60 24.64
CA PRO A 149 -0.99 8.26 24.04
C PRO A 149 -1.65 8.28 22.66
N ALA A 150 -2.66 9.15 22.45
CA ALA A 150 -3.33 9.33 21.16
C ALA A 150 -2.37 9.70 20.01
N VAL A 151 -1.38 10.56 20.28
CA VAL A 151 -0.36 10.96 19.29
C VAL A 151 0.65 9.82 19.08
N GLU A 152 1.05 9.16 20.16
CA GLU A 152 2.03 8.06 20.08
C GLU A 152 1.47 6.81 19.39
N ILE A 153 0.16 6.54 19.47
CA ILE A 153 -0.53 5.53 18.64
C ILE A 153 -0.32 5.83 17.15
N LYS A 154 -0.53 7.09 16.74
CA LYS A 154 -0.35 7.53 15.35
C LYS A 154 1.11 7.48 14.92
N ARG A 155 2.05 7.83 15.82
CA ARG A 155 3.49 7.71 15.57
C ARG A 155 3.91 6.24 15.37
N ALA A 156 3.47 5.35 16.24
CA ALA A 156 3.73 3.91 16.13
C ALA A 156 3.13 3.34 14.84
N GLN A 157 1.91 3.74 14.46
CA GLN A 157 1.29 3.36 13.19
C GLN A 157 2.09 3.85 11.97
N ARG A 158 2.57 5.09 11.97
CA ARG A 158 3.46 5.60 10.90
C ARG A 158 4.76 4.81 10.83
N ASN A 159 5.36 4.46 11.97
CA ASN A 159 6.58 3.65 12.01
C ASN A 159 6.35 2.25 11.43
N ALA A 160 5.22 1.62 11.76
CA ALA A 160 4.84 0.34 11.18
C ALA A 160 4.73 0.44 9.64
N LEU A 161 4.03 1.47 9.14
CA LEU A 161 3.90 1.73 7.70
C LEU A 161 5.26 1.97 7.01
N ALA A 162 6.19 2.69 7.67
CA ALA A 162 7.53 2.90 7.14
C ALA A 162 8.29 1.58 6.96
N TRP A 163 8.23 0.67 7.95
CA TRP A 163 8.84 -0.65 7.83
C TRP A 163 8.12 -1.57 6.83
N THR A 164 6.79 -1.48 6.75
CA THR A 164 6.00 -2.18 5.71
C THR A 164 6.37 -1.69 4.30
N ALA A 165 6.69 -0.41 4.12
CA ALA A 165 7.16 0.10 2.84
C ALA A 165 8.51 -0.51 2.43
N HIS A 166 9.40 -0.80 3.39
CA HIS A 166 10.62 -1.56 3.11
C HIS A 166 10.32 -2.98 2.63
N LEU A 167 9.39 -3.69 3.28
CA LEU A 167 8.96 -5.03 2.82
C LEU A 167 8.33 -4.99 1.42
N THR A 168 7.45 -4.00 1.19
CA THR A 168 6.80 -3.79 -0.12
C THR A 168 7.83 -3.52 -1.21
N ARG A 169 8.91 -2.81 -0.90
CA ARG A 169 10.02 -2.60 -1.82
C ARG A 169 10.71 -3.90 -2.21
N GLU A 170 11.05 -4.75 -1.25
CA GLU A 170 11.66 -6.04 -1.53
C GLU A 170 10.71 -6.98 -2.29
N ASP A 171 9.40 -6.91 -2.02
CA ASP A 171 8.38 -7.62 -2.80
C ASP A 171 8.35 -7.19 -4.27
N VAL A 172 8.43 -5.87 -4.54
CA VAL A 172 8.51 -5.36 -5.91
C VAL A 172 9.81 -5.82 -6.58
N ILE A 173 10.95 -5.73 -5.89
CA ILE A 173 12.25 -6.18 -6.42
C ILE A 173 12.21 -7.67 -6.76
N ASN A 174 11.69 -8.51 -5.87
CA ASN A 174 11.56 -9.94 -6.11
C ASN A 174 10.62 -10.22 -7.30
N ARG A 175 9.48 -9.52 -7.39
CA ARG A 175 8.55 -9.70 -8.50
C ARG A 175 9.15 -9.29 -9.85
N VAL A 176 9.90 -8.19 -9.89
CA VAL A 176 10.64 -7.76 -11.09
C VAL A 176 11.68 -8.80 -11.47
N THR A 177 12.39 -9.34 -10.49
CA THR A 177 13.40 -10.39 -10.71
C THR A 177 12.78 -11.65 -11.28
N GLN A 178 11.67 -12.12 -10.72
CA GLN A 178 10.93 -13.28 -11.23
C GLN A 178 10.53 -13.09 -12.70
N VAL A 179 9.83 -11.99 -13.00
CA VAL A 179 9.35 -11.72 -14.37
C VAL A 179 10.51 -11.55 -15.35
N PHE A 180 11.62 -10.91 -14.93
CA PHE A 180 12.80 -10.76 -15.77
C PHE A 180 13.48 -12.10 -16.06
N VAL A 181 13.70 -12.93 -15.03
CA VAL A 181 14.33 -14.25 -15.18
C VAL A 181 13.47 -15.15 -16.06
N ASP A 182 12.16 -15.17 -15.83
CA ASP A 182 11.21 -15.95 -16.64
C ASP A 182 11.23 -15.50 -18.11
N ALA A 183 11.26 -14.18 -18.37
CA ALA A 183 11.28 -13.63 -19.72
C ALA A 183 12.61 -13.93 -20.46
N VAL A 184 13.75 -13.75 -19.80
CA VAL A 184 15.06 -14.04 -20.40
C VAL A 184 15.25 -15.54 -20.61
N SER A 185 14.85 -16.37 -19.64
CA SER A 185 14.91 -17.83 -19.77
C SER A 185 14.03 -18.33 -20.93
N ALA A 186 12.81 -17.80 -21.08
CA ALA A 186 11.96 -18.13 -22.22
C ALA A 186 12.59 -17.68 -23.55
N GLN A 187 13.21 -16.49 -23.60
CA GLN A 187 13.87 -15.99 -24.79
C GLN A 187 15.09 -16.83 -25.20
N ASN A 188 15.91 -17.25 -24.23
CA ASN A 188 17.08 -18.08 -24.48
C ASN A 188 16.72 -19.49 -24.98
N ARG A 189 15.55 -20.00 -24.61
CA ARG A 189 15.05 -21.32 -25.06
C ARG A 189 14.56 -21.35 -26.51
N VAL A 190 14.29 -20.18 -27.12
CA VAL A 190 13.75 -20.09 -28.50
C VAL A 190 14.72 -20.66 -29.54
N GLU A 191 15.99 -20.25 -29.51
CA GLU A 191 16.97 -20.71 -30.50
C GLU A 191 17.27 -22.23 -30.37
N PRO A 192 17.55 -22.78 -29.17
CA PRO A 192 17.75 -24.22 -29.00
C PRO A 192 16.54 -25.07 -29.42
N ILE A 193 15.31 -24.63 -29.12
CA ILE A 193 14.12 -25.40 -29.49
C ILE A 193 13.86 -25.40 -30.99
N ASP A 194 14.09 -24.26 -31.67
CA ASP A 194 13.95 -24.17 -33.12
C ASP A 194 15.03 -25.02 -33.82
N ARG A 195 16.25 -25.04 -33.26
CA ARG A 195 17.31 -25.95 -33.71
C ARG A 195 16.93 -27.42 -33.54
N LYS A 196 16.33 -27.81 -32.41
CA LYS A 196 15.83 -29.17 -32.18
C LYS A 196 14.75 -29.56 -33.18
N VAL A 197 13.82 -28.66 -33.53
CA VAL A 197 12.81 -28.92 -34.57
C VAL A 197 13.47 -29.16 -35.93
N GLU A 198 14.47 -28.34 -36.30
CA GLU A 198 15.22 -28.52 -37.55
C GLU A 198 15.93 -29.88 -37.61
N LEU A 199 16.59 -30.27 -36.52
CA LEU A 199 17.30 -31.54 -36.39
C LEU A 199 16.36 -32.74 -36.50
N LEU A 200 15.23 -32.71 -35.79
CA LEU A 200 14.23 -33.77 -35.85
C LEU A 200 13.55 -33.86 -37.22
N GLN A 201 13.35 -32.73 -37.90
CA GLN A 201 12.85 -32.71 -39.28
C GLN A 201 13.81 -33.45 -40.22
N ARG A 202 15.11 -33.14 -40.14
CA ARG A 202 16.15 -33.86 -40.90
C ARG A 202 16.18 -35.35 -40.55
N SER A 203 16.00 -35.69 -39.28
CA SER A 203 15.92 -37.10 -38.83
C SER A 203 14.74 -37.82 -39.48
N VAL A 204 13.54 -37.23 -39.49
CA VAL A 204 12.36 -37.80 -40.16
C VAL A 204 12.61 -38.02 -41.65
N ASP A 205 13.25 -37.07 -42.33
CA ASP A 205 13.51 -37.18 -43.77
C ASP A 205 14.49 -38.33 -44.08
N ILE A 206 15.54 -38.51 -43.27
CA ILE A 206 16.46 -39.65 -43.40
C ILE A 206 15.74 -40.99 -43.14
N HIS A 207 14.90 -41.07 -42.10
CA HIS A 207 14.15 -42.29 -41.80
C HIS A 207 13.17 -42.64 -42.93
N ARG A 208 12.49 -41.64 -43.53
CA ARG A 208 11.62 -41.87 -44.71
C ARG A 208 12.40 -42.41 -45.90
N GLU A 209 13.58 -41.87 -46.19
CA GLU A 209 14.43 -42.40 -47.26
C GLU A 209 14.88 -43.83 -46.99
N GLN A 210 15.25 -44.15 -45.75
CA GLN A 210 15.63 -45.51 -45.36
C GLN A 210 14.45 -46.49 -45.44
N GLN A 211 13.24 -46.05 -45.08
CA GLN A 211 12.01 -46.83 -45.20
C GLN A 211 11.69 -47.14 -46.68
N GLN A 212 11.80 -46.15 -47.56
CA GLN A 212 11.59 -46.34 -49.00
C GLN A 212 12.58 -47.35 -49.60
N LYS A 213 13.79 -47.43 -49.04
CA LYS A 213 14.82 -48.42 -49.39
C LYS A 213 14.65 -49.76 -48.66
N GLY A 214 13.63 -49.92 -47.82
CA GLY A 214 13.35 -51.14 -47.07
C GLY A 214 14.33 -51.45 -45.94
N LEU A 215 15.08 -50.45 -45.47
CA LEU A 215 16.13 -50.62 -44.45
C LEU A 215 15.61 -50.52 -43.00
N ILE A 216 14.46 -49.89 -42.80
CA ILE A 216 13.82 -49.69 -41.49
C ILE A 216 12.31 -49.96 -41.57
N LEU A 217 11.66 -50.13 -40.40
CA LEU A 217 10.24 -50.42 -40.31
C LEU A 217 9.39 -49.13 -40.37
N PRO A 218 8.13 -49.19 -40.83
CA PRO A 218 7.22 -48.04 -40.78
C PRO A 218 7.01 -47.46 -39.37
N VAL A 219 7.11 -48.31 -38.33
CA VAL A 219 6.98 -47.89 -36.93
C VAL A 219 8.13 -46.96 -36.51
N ASP A 220 9.33 -47.14 -37.05
CA ASP A 220 10.50 -46.32 -36.71
C ASP A 220 10.29 -44.87 -37.21
N VAL A 221 9.72 -44.72 -38.41
CA VAL A 221 9.33 -43.40 -38.96
C VAL A 221 8.25 -42.75 -38.10
N GLU A 222 7.29 -43.53 -37.58
CA GLU A 222 6.21 -43.01 -36.73
C GLU A 222 6.74 -42.46 -35.40
N VAL A 223 7.71 -43.14 -34.77
CA VAL A 223 8.33 -42.71 -33.50
C VAL A 223 9.02 -41.35 -33.67
N VAL A 224 9.85 -41.20 -34.70
CA VAL A 224 10.57 -39.94 -34.95
C VAL A 224 9.60 -38.84 -35.38
N THR A 225 8.54 -39.17 -36.12
CA THR A 225 7.48 -38.20 -36.47
C THR A 225 6.74 -37.71 -35.22
N LYS A 226 6.48 -38.58 -34.23
CA LYS A 226 5.90 -38.17 -32.95
C LYS A 226 6.82 -37.25 -32.16
N GLN A 227 8.13 -37.52 -32.16
CA GLN A 227 9.12 -36.64 -31.52
C GLN A 227 9.16 -35.26 -32.18
N LEU A 228 9.14 -35.19 -33.52
CA LEU A 228 9.05 -33.93 -34.26
C LEU A 228 7.77 -33.16 -33.91
N ASN A 229 6.60 -33.82 -33.91
CA ASN A 229 5.34 -33.18 -33.54
C ASN A 229 5.38 -32.63 -32.10
N GLY A 230 5.99 -33.37 -31.18
CA GLY A 230 6.22 -32.92 -29.81
C GLY A 230 7.10 -31.67 -29.75
N ALA A 231 8.23 -31.67 -30.46
CA ALA A 231 9.14 -30.53 -30.52
C ALA A 231 8.49 -29.30 -31.19
N GLN A 232 7.70 -29.47 -32.25
CA GLN A 232 6.96 -28.38 -32.88
C GLN A 232 5.89 -27.79 -31.96
N SER A 233 5.22 -28.63 -31.16
CA SER A 233 4.29 -28.15 -30.14
C SER A 233 5.02 -27.35 -29.06
N LEU A 234 6.17 -27.84 -28.60
CA LEU A 234 6.99 -27.18 -27.59
C LEU A 234 7.55 -25.84 -28.09
N SER A 235 8.06 -25.78 -29.34
CA SER A 235 8.52 -24.52 -29.96
C SER A 235 7.41 -23.46 -29.96
N LYS A 236 6.18 -23.83 -30.35
CA LYS A 236 5.03 -22.89 -30.28
C LYS A 236 4.77 -22.37 -28.87
N ILE A 237 4.87 -23.23 -27.86
CA ILE A 237 4.70 -22.85 -26.45
C ILE A 237 5.81 -21.89 -26.01
N VAL A 238 7.08 -22.21 -26.28
CA VAL A 238 8.24 -21.39 -25.90
C VAL A 238 8.20 -20.01 -26.58
N HIS A 239 7.83 -19.94 -27.86
CA HIS A 239 7.63 -18.66 -28.56
C HIS A 239 6.53 -17.82 -27.91
N GLN A 240 5.41 -18.44 -27.52
CA GLN A 240 4.33 -17.75 -26.80
C GLN A 240 4.77 -17.28 -25.41
N GLU A 241 5.53 -18.10 -24.68
CA GLU A 241 6.10 -17.77 -23.36
C GLU A 241 7.07 -16.60 -23.45
N ALA A 242 7.94 -16.55 -24.46
CA ALA A 242 8.88 -15.46 -24.66
C ALA A 242 8.17 -14.12 -24.91
N VAL A 243 7.15 -14.12 -25.78
CA VAL A 243 6.33 -12.93 -26.05
C VAL A 243 5.55 -12.52 -24.80
N ALA A 244 4.94 -13.47 -24.09
CA ALA A 244 4.20 -13.20 -22.86
C ALA A 244 5.10 -12.66 -21.74
N GLY A 245 6.33 -13.17 -21.61
CA GLY A 245 7.34 -12.70 -20.66
C GLY A 245 7.75 -11.25 -20.93
N GLN A 246 8.03 -10.91 -22.20
CA GLN A 246 8.36 -9.54 -22.60
C GLN A 246 7.19 -8.57 -22.34
N LEU A 247 5.96 -8.97 -22.68
CA LEU A 247 4.75 -8.19 -22.39
C LEU A 247 4.49 -8.05 -20.87
N GLY A 248 4.76 -9.10 -20.10
CA GLY A 248 4.67 -9.08 -18.64
C GLY A 248 5.65 -8.09 -18.02
N LEU A 249 6.90 -8.08 -18.52
CA LEU A 249 7.94 -7.18 -18.04
C LEU A 249 7.66 -5.72 -18.42
N THR A 250 7.30 -5.43 -19.68
CA THR A 250 6.92 -4.06 -20.12
C THR A 250 5.82 -3.49 -19.25
N ARG A 251 4.77 -4.28 -18.98
CA ARG A 251 3.66 -3.90 -18.08
C ARG A 251 4.13 -3.61 -16.66
N LEU A 252 5.02 -4.43 -16.11
CA LEU A 252 5.54 -4.26 -14.75
C LEU A 252 6.39 -2.99 -14.62
N LEU A 253 7.12 -2.65 -15.69
CA LEU A 253 7.94 -1.44 -15.78
C LEU A 253 7.12 -0.18 -16.12
N GLY A 254 5.81 -0.29 -16.36
CA GLY A 254 4.96 0.86 -16.73
C GLY A 254 5.15 1.33 -18.17
N LEU A 255 5.82 0.54 -19.01
CA LEU A 255 6.11 0.88 -20.40
C LEU A 255 4.92 0.54 -21.32
N PRO A 256 4.72 1.28 -22.42
CA PRO A 256 3.68 0.94 -23.39
C PRO A 256 3.96 -0.44 -24.00
N SER A 257 2.91 -1.24 -24.21
CA SER A 257 3.02 -2.61 -24.75
C SER A 257 3.63 -2.69 -26.16
N SER A 258 3.76 -1.56 -26.87
CA SER A 258 4.42 -1.46 -28.16
C SER A 258 5.92 -1.16 -28.08
N ALA A 259 6.49 -1.01 -26.88
CA ALA A 259 7.92 -0.79 -26.71
C ALA A 259 8.67 -2.10 -26.97
N ASP A 260 9.53 -2.11 -28.00
CA ASP A 260 10.43 -3.22 -28.26
C ASP A 260 11.62 -3.16 -27.30
N ILE A 261 11.63 -4.05 -26.32
CA ILE A 261 12.67 -4.13 -25.30
C ILE A 261 13.65 -5.24 -25.68
N ARG A 262 14.94 -4.90 -25.73
CA ARG A 262 16.03 -5.89 -25.82
C ARG A 262 16.47 -6.26 -24.41
N LEU A 263 16.32 -7.53 -24.04
CA LEU A 263 16.77 -8.04 -22.74
C LEU A 263 18.26 -8.40 -22.79
N GLY A 264 18.97 -8.13 -21.70
CA GLY A 264 20.34 -8.60 -21.49
C GLY A 264 20.39 -10.07 -21.05
N THR A 265 21.60 -10.56 -20.81
CA THR A 265 21.82 -11.91 -20.28
C THR A 265 21.48 -12.02 -18.80
N LEU A 266 21.18 -13.24 -18.35
CA LEU A 266 21.03 -13.52 -16.92
C LEU A 266 22.35 -13.27 -16.17
N PRO A 267 22.32 -12.66 -14.97
CA PRO A 267 23.50 -12.51 -14.14
C PRO A 267 23.93 -13.84 -13.52
N GLU A 268 25.22 -14.01 -13.27
CA GLU A 268 25.70 -15.16 -12.48
C GLU A 268 25.44 -14.95 -10.99
N PRO A 269 24.96 -15.97 -10.26
CA PRO A 269 24.73 -15.86 -8.82
C PRO A 269 26.07 -15.78 -8.07
N PRO A 270 26.19 -14.91 -7.04
CA PRO A 270 27.36 -14.89 -6.19
C PRO A 270 27.45 -16.17 -5.34
N THR A 271 28.64 -16.49 -4.83
CA THR A 271 28.78 -17.59 -3.85
C THR A 271 27.86 -17.37 -2.64
N PRO A 272 27.13 -18.41 -2.19
CA PRO A 272 26.16 -18.26 -1.13
C PRO A 272 26.85 -17.80 0.16
N PRO A 273 26.29 -16.78 0.85
CA PRO A 273 26.81 -16.29 2.11
C PRO A 273 26.70 -17.34 3.22
N ASN A 274 27.57 -17.24 4.25
CA ASN A 274 27.53 -18.15 5.39
C ASN A 274 26.19 -18.01 6.17
N ALA A 275 25.40 -19.09 6.20
CA ALA A 275 24.11 -19.15 6.87
C ALA A 275 24.14 -18.60 8.30
N ALA A 276 25.11 -19.01 9.13
CA ALA A 276 25.17 -18.61 10.54
C ALA A 276 25.29 -17.09 10.72
N GLN A 277 26.07 -16.43 9.85
CA GLN A 277 26.24 -14.97 9.89
C GLN A 277 24.99 -14.23 9.44
N LEU A 278 24.26 -14.78 8.46
CA LEU A 278 22.99 -14.23 8.01
C LEU A 278 21.91 -14.33 9.10
N PHE A 279 21.78 -15.47 9.78
CA PHE A 279 20.77 -15.63 10.83
C PHE A 279 20.92 -14.60 11.96
N HIS A 280 22.15 -14.39 12.45
CA HIS A 280 22.39 -13.43 13.52
C HIS A 280 22.13 -11.98 13.10
N THR A 281 22.52 -11.61 11.88
CA THR A 281 22.33 -10.25 11.36
C THR A 281 20.87 -9.96 11.02
N MET A 282 20.14 -10.99 10.56
CA MET A 282 18.73 -10.93 10.20
C MET A 282 17.85 -10.68 11.42
N LEU A 283 17.95 -11.52 12.46
CA LEU A 283 17.12 -11.41 13.68
C LEU A 283 17.24 -10.04 14.36
N ALA A 284 18.38 -9.37 14.24
CA ALA A 284 18.60 -8.06 14.83
C ALA A 284 18.00 -6.89 14.02
N ARG A 285 17.81 -7.04 12.70
CA ARG A 285 17.53 -5.91 11.79
C ARG A 285 16.37 -6.13 10.82
N HIS A 286 15.68 -7.28 10.89
CA HIS A 286 14.65 -7.61 9.91
C HIS A 286 13.45 -6.63 9.95
N PRO A 287 12.99 -6.08 8.81
CA PRO A 287 11.88 -5.14 8.77
C PRO A 287 10.57 -5.69 9.34
N SER A 288 10.25 -6.99 9.17
CA SER A 288 9.00 -7.54 9.72
C SER A 288 8.99 -7.58 11.26
N LEU A 289 10.15 -7.79 11.89
CA LEU A 289 10.28 -7.68 13.35
C LEU A 289 10.07 -6.21 13.77
N GLN A 290 10.58 -5.26 13.01
CA GLN A 290 10.37 -3.83 13.27
C GLN A 290 8.90 -3.41 13.09
N VAL A 291 8.20 -3.96 12.09
CA VAL A 291 6.74 -3.80 11.97
C VAL A 291 6.04 -4.33 13.22
N GLN A 292 6.40 -5.53 13.68
CA GLN A 292 5.78 -6.12 14.86
C GLN A 292 6.08 -5.34 16.14
N LEU A 293 7.30 -4.84 16.31
CA LEU A 293 7.67 -3.95 17.42
C LEU A 293 6.86 -2.64 17.38
N ALA A 294 6.66 -2.06 16.20
CA ALA A 294 5.81 -0.88 16.05
C ALA A 294 4.33 -1.18 16.37
N ASN A 295 3.83 -2.36 16.02
CA ASN A 295 2.48 -2.82 16.40
C ASN A 295 2.34 -3.03 17.91
N ILE A 296 3.37 -3.58 18.57
CA ILE A 296 3.41 -3.72 20.03
C ILE A 296 3.37 -2.34 20.70
N GLU A 297 4.17 -1.38 20.21
CA GLU A 297 4.16 -0.03 20.76
C GLU A 297 2.80 0.65 20.54
N LYS A 298 2.19 0.48 19.37
CA LYS A 298 0.82 0.94 19.12
C LYS A 298 -0.17 0.36 20.15
N ALA A 299 -0.19 -0.97 20.31
CA ALA A 299 -1.09 -1.64 21.24
C ALA A 299 -0.85 -1.23 22.71
N LYS A 300 0.40 -0.96 23.08
CA LYS A 300 0.77 -0.43 24.39
C LYS A 300 0.21 0.97 24.61
N GLN A 301 0.30 1.85 23.62
CA GLN A 301 -0.25 3.20 23.72
C GLN A 301 -1.78 3.18 23.70
N ASP A 302 -2.41 2.28 22.94
CA ASP A 302 -3.87 2.03 23.00
C ASP A 302 -4.30 1.59 24.41
N TYR A 303 -3.55 0.68 25.05
CA TYR A 303 -3.80 0.30 26.44
C TYR A 303 -3.65 1.48 27.40
N ARG A 304 -2.59 2.29 27.27
CA ARG A 304 -2.38 3.48 28.09
C ARG A 304 -3.52 4.49 27.93
N LEU A 305 -3.99 4.71 26.70
CA LEU A 305 -5.10 5.60 26.37
C LEU A 305 -6.38 5.17 27.12
N GLU A 306 -6.79 3.90 27.00
CA GLU A 306 -7.99 3.42 27.68
C GLU A 306 -7.85 3.39 29.21
N ASN A 307 -6.63 3.24 29.72
CA ASN A 307 -6.34 3.37 31.14
C ASN A 307 -6.48 4.82 31.63
N PHE A 308 -6.10 5.82 30.82
CA PHE A 308 -6.30 7.23 31.16
C PHE A 308 -7.76 7.66 31.17
N ARG A 309 -8.62 7.02 30.37
CA ARG A 309 -10.07 7.26 30.36
C ARG A 309 -10.81 6.80 31.61
N LEU A 310 -10.13 6.10 32.53
CA LEU A 310 -10.65 5.81 33.86
C LEU A 310 -10.48 7.01 34.82
N TYR A 311 -9.66 8.00 34.44
CA TYR A 311 -9.46 9.22 35.21
C TYR A 311 -10.42 10.33 34.73
N PRO A 312 -10.69 11.33 35.56
CA PRO A 312 -11.46 12.50 35.14
C PRO A 312 -10.80 13.24 33.99
N ASP A 313 -11.60 13.83 33.09
CA ASP A 313 -11.13 14.82 32.14
C ASP A 313 -11.46 16.25 32.60
N VAL A 314 -10.59 17.19 32.24
CA VAL A 314 -10.68 18.61 32.60
C VAL A 314 -10.61 19.43 31.33
N ASP A 315 -11.68 20.15 31.04
CA ASP A 315 -11.81 21.02 29.88
C ASP A 315 -12.01 22.47 30.32
N LEU A 316 -11.22 23.39 29.76
CA LEU A 316 -11.46 24.82 29.85
C LEU A 316 -12.31 25.23 28.65
N HIS A 317 -13.48 25.81 28.89
CA HIS A 317 -14.32 26.30 27.80
C HIS A 317 -14.69 27.77 27.99
N GLY A 318 -14.82 28.46 26.87
CA GLY A 318 -15.31 29.82 26.77
C GLY A 318 -16.29 29.92 25.63
N SER A 319 -17.37 30.68 25.79
CA SER A 319 -18.31 30.95 24.72
C SER A 319 -18.72 32.41 24.72
N ALA A 320 -18.70 33.02 23.54
CA ALA A 320 -19.30 34.32 23.29
C ALA A 320 -20.56 34.09 22.45
N LEU A 321 -21.70 34.45 23.02
CA LEU A 321 -23.01 34.31 22.42
C LEU A 321 -23.52 35.68 22.00
N TYR A 322 -24.01 35.77 20.77
CA TYR A 322 -24.69 36.95 20.25
C TYR A 322 -26.08 36.54 19.79
N ILE A 323 -27.09 37.07 20.46
CA ILE A 323 -28.49 36.77 20.17
C ILE A 323 -29.11 38.02 19.56
N THR A 324 -29.70 37.87 18.37
CA THR A 324 -30.53 38.90 17.74
C THR A 324 -31.96 38.41 17.69
N ASP A 325 -32.85 39.13 18.34
CA ASP A 325 -34.28 38.96 18.15
C ASP A 325 -34.69 39.74 16.89
N PHE A 326 -35.27 39.03 15.90
CA PHE A 326 -35.75 39.66 14.67
C PHE A 326 -37.12 40.34 14.84
N SER A 327 -37.74 40.24 16.03
CA SER A 327 -38.91 41.04 16.37
C SER A 327 -38.51 42.50 16.63
N GLN A 328 -39.22 43.43 15.98
CA GLN A 328 -38.92 44.86 16.08
C GLN A 328 -39.46 45.42 17.39
N PHE A 329 -38.66 46.20 18.12
CA PHE A 329 -39.18 47.03 19.19
C PHE A 329 -39.56 48.42 18.67
N HIS A 330 -40.59 49.02 19.26
CA HIS A 330 -41.01 50.39 18.99
C HIS A 330 -41.07 51.15 20.30
N THR A 331 -40.14 52.08 20.51
CA THR A 331 -40.14 52.96 21.69
C THR A 331 -40.45 54.38 21.25
N ARG A 332 -41.48 54.99 21.87
CA ARG A 332 -41.83 56.40 21.66
C ARG A 332 -40.98 57.25 22.58
N THR A 333 -40.12 58.10 22.03
CA THR A 333 -39.31 59.02 22.82
C THR A 333 -40.17 60.15 23.38
N ARG A 334 -39.77 60.71 24.52
CA ARG A 334 -40.52 61.77 25.24
C ARG A 334 -40.67 63.06 24.42
N THR A 335 -39.88 63.21 23.36
CA THR A 335 -39.89 64.29 22.36
C THR A 335 -40.64 63.95 21.07
N GLY A 336 -41.41 62.85 21.02
CA GLY A 336 -42.31 62.55 19.90
C GLY A 336 -41.69 61.77 18.73
N GLY A 337 -40.45 61.30 18.86
CA GLY A 337 -39.82 60.41 17.86
C GLY A 337 -40.18 58.93 18.09
N SER A 338 -40.26 58.16 17.00
CA SER A 338 -40.32 56.68 17.06
C SER A 338 -38.93 56.13 16.76
N GLN A 339 -38.38 55.35 17.70
CA GLN A 339 -37.15 54.60 17.47
C GLN A 339 -37.50 53.13 17.26
N THR A 340 -37.12 52.59 16.10
CA THR A 340 -37.29 51.18 15.74
C THR A 340 -35.92 50.51 15.76
N GLY A 341 -35.77 49.44 16.53
CA GLY A 341 -34.53 48.67 16.60
C GLY A 341 -34.78 47.19 16.79
N LEU A 342 -33.72 46.40 16.68
CA LEU A 342 -33.70 44.97 17.02
C LEU A 342 -33.20 44.83 18.46
N ASN A 343 -33.74 43.88 19.21
CA ASN A 343 -33.16 43.55 20.50
C ASN A 343 -31.91 42.68 20.26
N GLN A 344 -30.79 43.15 20.77
CA GLN A 344 -29.50 42.47 20.66
C GLN A 344 -29.01 42.18 22.07
N ALA A 345 -28.62 40.94 22.32
CA ALA A 345 -27.99 40.52 23.57
C ALA A 345 -26.64 39.88 23.26
N HIS A 346 -25.68 40.13 24.14
CA HIS A 346 -24.40 39.44 24.14
C HIS A 346 -24.21 38.77 25.50
N ASP A 347 -23.69 37.55 25.48
CA ASP A 347 -23.34 36.82 26.69
C ASP A 347 -21.92 36.26 26.52
N LEU A 348 -21.14 36.30 27.59
CA LEU A 348 -19.79 35.76 27.63
C LEU A 348 -19.70 34.83 28.83
N VAL A 349 -19.56 33.54 28.55
CA VAL A 349 -19.48 32.49 29.57
C VAL A 349 -18.11 31.85 29.48
N GLY A 350 -17.41 31.75 30.61
CA GLY A 350 -16.16 31.01 30.74
C GLY A 350 -16.25 30.09 31.94
N GLY A 351 -15.74 28.87 31.79
CA GLY A 351 -15.84 27.85 32.84
C GLY A 351 -14.79 26.76 32.70
N ILE A 352 -14.54 26.08 33.81
CA ILE A 352 -13.78 24.83 33.84
C ILE A 352 -14.79 23.72 34.09
N THR A 353 -14.79 22.72 33.22
CA THR A 353 -15.60 21.51 33.38
C THR A 353 -14.68 20.38 33.81
N VAL A 354 -15.07 19.66 34.86
CA VAL A 354 -14.40 18.42 35.27
C VAL A 354 -15.41 17.28 35.13
N ASN A 355 -15.17 16.38 34.20
CA ASN A 355 -16.01 15.22 33.97
C ASN A 355 -15.40 14.01 34.68
N ILE A 356 -16.10 13.48 35.68
CA ILE A 356 -15.64 12.33 36.47
C ILE A 356 -16.50 11.12 36.11
N PRO A 357 -15.96 10.08 35.44
CA PRO A 357 -16.70 8.85 35.23
C PRO A 357 -16.84 8.10 36.55
N ILE A 358 -18.04 8.08 37.13
CA ILE A 358 -18.29 7.44 38.44
C ILE A 358 -18.72 5.98 38.25
N TRP A 359 -19.64 5.71 37.33
CA TRP A 359 -20.22 4.39 37.14
C TRP A 359 -20.74 4.17 35.72
N ASP A 360 -20.29 3.10 35.07
CA ASP A 360 -20.67 2.70 33.72
C ASP A 360 -20.90 1.19 33.59
N PHE A 361 -21.18 0.51 34.71
CA PHE A 361 -21.28 -0.95 34.81
C PHE A 361 -20.01 -1.72 34.36
N GLY A 362 -18.85 -1.07 34.36
CA GLY A 362 -17.57 -1.67 34.01
C GLY A 362 -17.25 -1.67 32.51
N ALA A 363 -18.00 -0.91 31.70
CA ALA A 363 -17.77 -0.82 30.26
C ALA A 363 -16.33 -0.35 29.93
N GLN A 364 -15.88 0.75 30.56
CA GLN A 364 -14.54 1.31 30.35
C GLN A 364 -13.45 0.39 30.94
N LEU A 365 -13.70 -0.21 32.10
CA LEU A 365 -12.76 -1.15 32.73
C LEU A 365 -12.52 -2.38 31.85
N ASN A 366 -13.59 -2.95 31.29
CA ASN A 366 -13.48 -4.11 30.40
C ASN A 366 -12.85 -3.73 29.04
N THR A 367 -13.09 -2.52 28.54
CA THR A 367 -12.41 -1.99 27.35
C THR A 367 -10.90 -1.87 27.57
N MET A 368 -10.47 -1.32 28.72
CA MET A 368 -9.06 -1.26 29.09
C MET A 368 -8.44 -2.66 29.19
N ARG A 369 -9.11 -3.61 29.84
CA ARG A 369 -8.64 -5.02 29.94
C ARG A 369 -8.49 -5.66 28.56
N ALA A 370 -9.45 -5.44 27.65
CA ALA A 370 -9.36 -5.92 26.28
C ALA A 370 -8.14 -5.35 25.53
N ARG A 371 -7.81 -4.06 25.72
CA ARG A 371 -6.59 -3.46 25.14
C ARG A 371 -5.31 -3.99 25.78
N ARG A 372 -5.30 -4.23 27.09
CA ARG A 372 -4.16 -4.89 27.78
C ARG A 372 -3.90 -6.28 27.20
N ASP A 373 -4.95 -7.07 27.02
CA ASP A 373 -4.82 -8.44 26.51
C ASP A 373 -4.40 -8.42 25.02
N THR A 374 -4.87 -7.43 24.25
CA THR A 374 -4.38 -7.19 22.88
C THR A 374 -2.89 -6.88 22.86
N TYR A 375 -2.41 -6.01 23.77
CA TYR A 375 -0.98 -5.70 23.90
C TYR A 375 -0.14 -6.95 24.21
N HIS A 376 -0.57 -7.77 25.18
CA HIS A 376 0.12 -9.03 25.47
C HIS A 376 0.07 -10.04 24.31
N ALA A 377 -1.02 -10.07 23.55
CA ALA A 377 -1.10 -10.87 22.33
C ALA A 377 -0.09 -10.41 21.27
N GLU A 378 0.07 -9.10 21.05
CA GLU A 378 1.09 -8.58 20.12
C GLU A 378 2.52 -8.88 20.58
N GLN A 379 2.78 -8.87 21.89
CA GLN A 379 4.07 -9.28 22.44
C GLN A 379 4.37 -10.76 22.16
N ALA A 380 3.37 -11.63 22.36
CA ALA A 380 3.52 -13.07 22.07
C ALA A 380 3.75 -13.34 20.57
N ARG A 381 3.11 -12.57 19.68
CA ARG A 381 3.30 -12.67 18.23
C ARG A 381 4.72 -12.33 17.77
N LEU A 382 5.50 -11.56 18.54
CA LEU A 382 6.88 -11.28 18.19
C LEU A 382 7.74 -12.53 18.08
N GLY A 383 7.54 -13.50 19.00
CA GLY A 383 8.24 -14.78 18.96
C GLY A 383 7.86 -15.58 17.71
N ALA A 384 6.57 -15.68 17.42
CA ALA A 384 6.07 -16.38 16.24
C ALA A 384 6.62 -15.79 14.93
N VAL A 385 6.67 -14.45 14.80
CA VAL A 385 7.29 -13.79 13.63
C VAL A 385 8.77 -14.14 13.52
N GLY A 386 9.51 -14.21 14.64
CA GLY A 386 10.92 -14.63 14.63
C GLY A 386 11.12 -16.08 14.21
N ASP A 387 10.26 -16.98 14.67
CA ASP A 387 10.31 -18.41 14.35
C ASP A 387 9.94 -18.67 12.87
N ASP A 388 8.89 -18.01 12.37
CA ASP A 388 8.46 -18.12 10.97
C ASP A 388 9.57 -17.67 10.01
N LEU A 389 10.20 -16.54 10.31
CA LEU A 389 11.33 -16.02 9.55
C LEU A 389 12.54 -16.97 9.56
N SER A 390 12.83 -17.55 10.72
CA SER A 390 13.94 -18.50 10.86
C SER A 390 13.67 -19.76 10.03
N SER A 391 12.45 -20.29 10.09
CA SER A 391 12.00 -21.44 9.31
C SER A 391 12.06 -21.18 7.81
N GLU A 392 11.58 -20.01 7.36
CA GLU A 392 11.62 -19.61 5.95
C GLU A 392 13.05 -19.53 5.41
N LEU A 393 13.98 -18.96 6.19
CA LEU A 393 15.39 -18.87 5.79
C LEU A 393 16.07 -20.23 5.74
N VAL A 394 15.83 -21.12 6.72
CA VAL A 394 16.37 -22.48 6.68
C VAL A 394 15.91 -23.20 5.41
N ARG A 395 14.60 -23.12 5.11
CA ARG A 395 14.02 -23.71 3.90
C ARG A 395 14.68 -23.19 2.63
N ILE A 396 14.79 -21.87 2.46
CA ILE A 396 15.41 -21.27 1.26
C ILE A 396 16.88 -21.69 1.14
N TYR A 397 17.61 -21.76 2.25
CA TYR A 397 19.02 -22.16 2.23
C TYR A 397 19.20 -23.63 1.85
N GLU A 398 18.35 -24.52 2.36
CA GLU A 398 18.33 -25.94 1.97
C GLU A 398 17.96 -26.11 0.49
N GLU A 399 17.00 -25.33 -0.01
CA GLU A 399 16.63 -25.30 -1.43
C GLU A 399 17.81 -24.84 -2.31
N ILE A 400 18.50 -23.76 -1.94
CA ILE A 400 19.71 -23.29 -2.65
C ILE A 400 20.79 -24.37 -2.68
N TYR A 401 21.04 -25.03 -1.55
CA TYR A 401 22.05 -26.09 -1.46
C TYR A 401 21.68 -27.27 -2.36
N SER A 402 20.43 -27.76 -2.29
CA SER A 402 19.94 -28.85 -3.12
C SER A 402 20.03 -28.52 -4.61
N GLU A 403 19.63 -27.30 -4.99
CA GLU A 403 19.64 -26.84 -6.38
C GLU A 403 21.07 -26.71 -6.91
N THR A 404 22.00 -26.22 -6.10
CA THR A 404 23.42 -26.14 -6.46
C THR A 404 24.01 -27.54 -6.74
N GLN A 405 23.70 -28.54 -5.92
CA GLN A 405 24.18 -29.92 -6.14
C GLN A 405 23.59 -30.54 -7.42
N ARG A 406 22.31 -30.25 -7.72
CA ARG A 406 21.67 -30.67 -8.98
C ARG A 406 22.36 -30.06 -10.19
N ILE A 407 22.61 -28.75 -10.16
CA ILE A 407 23.33 -28.04 -11.23
C ILE A 407 24.71 -28.64 -11.46
N LEU A 408 25.47 -28.93 -10.40
CA LEU A 408 26.79 -29.56 -10.53
C LEU A 408 26.72 -30.95 -11.19
N THR A 409 25.69 -31.73 -10.85
CA THR A 409 25.47 -33.06 -11.45
C THR A 409 25.11 -32.94 -12.93
N LEU A 410 24.18 -32.04 -13.26
CA LEU A 410 23.76 -31.76 -14.64
C LEU A 410 24.90 -31.22 -15.50
N GLN A 411 25.79 -30.40 -14.94
CA GLN A 411 27.00 -29.93 -15.65
C GLN A 411 27.93 -31.08 -16.02
N VAL A 412 28.12 -32.07 -15.14
CA VAL A 412 28.93 -33.26 -15.43
C VAL A 412 28.27 -34.12 -16.50
N GLU A 413 26.95 -34.30 -16.45
CA GLU A 413 26.18 -35.02 -17.47
C GLU A 413 26.20 -34.32 -18.83
N ALA A 414 26.00 -33.00 -18.86
CA ALA A 414 26.10 -32.19 -20.07
C ALA A 414 27.50 -32.30 -20.71
N GLY A 415 28.55 -32.24 -19.87
CA GLY A 415 29.92 -32.43 -20.33
C GLY A 415 30.19 -33.84 -20.88
N LYS A 416 29.46 -34.86 -20.44
CA LYS A 416 29.51 -36.21 -21.02
C LYS A 416 28.84 -36.24 -22.39
N LEU A 417 27.61 -35.71 -22.51
CA LEU A 417 26.89 -35.67 -23.78
C LEU A 417 27.62 -34.84 -24.85
N ASP A 418 28.29 -33.75 -24.45
CA ASP A 418 29.15 -32.96 -25.34
C ASP A 418 30.36 -33.76 -25.86
N ARG A 419 30.94 -34.65 -25.04
CA ARG A 419 31.97 -35.59 -25.50
C ARG A 419 31.39 -36.64 -26.45
N ASP A 420 30.22 -37.18 -26.14
CA ASP A 420 29.55 -38.19 -26.98
C ASP A 420 29.18 -37.59 -28.36
N LEU A 421 28.71 -36.34 -28.41
CA LEU A 421 28.47 -35.60 -29.64
C LEU A 421 29.75 -35.43 -30.48
N ARG A 422 30.87 -35.03 -29.86
CA ARG A 422 32.17 -34.93 -30.55
C ARG A 422 32.62 -36.26 -31.15
N VAL A 423 32.38 -37.38 -30.46
CA VAL A 423 32.69 -38.72 -30.96
C VAL A 423 31.80 -39.08 -32.14
N ALA A 424 30.48 -38.84 -32.04
CA ALA A 424 29.53 -39.10 -33.13
C ALA A 424 29.87 -38.29 -34.39
N GLN A 425 30.19 -37.00 -34.23
CA GLN A 425 30.62 -36.12 -35.33
C GLN A 425 31.92 -36.64 -35.99
N SER A 426 32.90 -37.08 -35.20
CA SER A 426 34.16 -37.63 -35.70
C SER A 426 33.93 -38.93 -36.51
N GLN A 427 33.09 -39.83 -36.01
CA GLN A 427 32.73 -41.06 -36.72
C GLN A 427 31.99 -40.77 -38.03
N GLN A 428 31.10 -39.78 -38.05
CA GLN A 428 30.41 -39.35 -39.25
C GLN A 428 31.38 -38.77 -40.29
N GLN A 429 32.33 -37.93 -39.86
CA GLN A 429 33.37 -37.35 -40.75
C GLN A 429 34.28 -38.42 -41.35
N GLN A 430 34.53 -39.51 -40.61
CA GLN A 430 35.30 -40.66 -41.07
C GLN A 430 34.47 -41.63 -41.94
N GLY A 431 33.17 -41.38 -42.13
CA GLY A 431 32.26 -42.23 -42.91
C GLY A 431 31.86 -43.53 -42.23
N ILE A 432 32.15 -43.70 -40.93
CA ILE A 432 31.89 -44.91 -40.15
C ILE A 432 30.57 -44.78 -39.36
N GLY A 433 30.17 -43.54 -39.02
CA GLY A 433 28.93 -43.22 -38.30
C GLY A 433 27.77 -42.84 -39.23
N GLN A 434 26.54 -43.14 -38.83
CA GLN A 434 25.34 -42.71 -39.55
C GLN A 434 25.01 -41.24 -39.23
N PRO A 435 24.47 -40.45 -40.17
CA PRO A 435 24.08 -39.07 -39.89
C PRO A 435 23.04 -38.92 -38.76
N VAL A 436 22.14 -39.90 -38.62
CA VAL A 436 21.11 -39.93 -37.57
C VAL A 436 21.72 -39.98 -36.17
N THR A 437 22.82 -40.73 -35.96
CA THR A 437 23.44 -40.84 -34.63
C THR A 437 24.05 -39.52 -34.17
N THR A 438 24.48 -38.67 -35.09
CA THR A 438 24.96 -37.33 -34.78
C THR A 438 23.81 -36.39 -34.45
N ILE A 439 22.69 -36.49 -35.18
CA ILE A 439 21.47 -35.74 -34.88
C ILE A 439 20.94 -36.10 -33.49
N ASP A 440 20.87 -37.39 -33.15
CA ASP A 440 20.38 -37.85 -31.85
C ASP A 440 21.28 -37.35 -30.70
N ALA A 441 22.60 -37.34 -30.91
CA ALA A 441 23.55 -36.79 -29.94
C ALA A 441 23.40 -35.25 -29.79
N GLU A 442 23.15 -34.52 -30.88
CA GLU A 442 22.93 -33.06 -30.83
C GLU A 442 21.62 -32.72 -30.10
N VAL A 443 20.54 -33.48 -30.35
CA VAL A 443 19.27 -33.35 -29.62
C VAL A 443 19.46 -33.65 -28.13
N ALA A 444 20.22 -34.69 -27.77
CA ALA A 444 20.49 -35.01 -26.36
C ALA A 444 21.27 -33.90 -25.63
N VAL A 445 22.22 -33.25 -26.32
CA VAL A 445 22.94 -32.09 -25.78
C VAL A 445 21.99 -30.91 -25.56
N ILE A 446 21.13 -30.59 -26.54
CA ILE A 446 20.13 -29.51 -26.43
C ILE A 446 19.20 -29.77 -25.23
N ASP A 447 18.68 -30.99 -25.09
CA ASP A 447 17.75 -31.34 -24.01
C ASP A 447 18.40 -31.18 -22.63
N LYS A 448 19.67 -31.58 -22.50
CA LYS A 448 20.41 -31.46 -21.24
C LYS A 448 20.81 -30.01 -20.93
N GLN A 449 21.10 -29.21 -21.96
CA GLN A 449 21.38 -27.78 -21.79
C GLN A 449 20.12 -27.01 -21.38
N GLU A 450 18.96 -27.33 -21.95
CA GLU A 450 17.68 -26.76 -21.54
C GLU A 450 17.37 -27.09 -20.07
N GLU A 451 17.54 -28.35 -19.67
CA GLU A 451 17.38 -28.78 -18.27
C GLU A 451 18.31 -27.98 -17.34
N LEU A 452 19.59 -27.84 -17.71
CA LEU A 452 20.56 -27.07 -16.94
C LEU A 452 20.15 -25.59 -16.80
N GLU A 453 19.70 -24.95 -17.87
CA GLU A 453 19.30 -23.54 -17.88
C GLU A 453 18.06 -23.29 -16.99
N VAL A 454 17.09 -24.21 -16.99
CA VAL A 454 15.92 -24.15 -16.10
C VAL A 454 16.36 -24.18 -14.63
N HIS A 455 17.29 -25.07 -14.28
CA HIS A 455 17.81 -25.16 -12.92
C HIS A 455 18.66 -23.94 -12.53
N GLN A 456 19.46 -23.39 -13.44
CA GLN A 456 20.21 -22.15 -13.23
C GLN A 456 19.29 -20.95 -13.01
N SER A 457 18.21 -20.84 -13.80
CA SER A 457 17.19 -19.79 -13.63
C SER A 457 16.50 -19.92 -12.28
N LYS A 458 16.14 -21.15 -11.87
CA LYS A 458 15.56 -21.42 -10.55
C LYS A 458 16.50 -21.03 -9.42
N LEU A 459 17.80 -21.29 -9.55
CA LEU A 459 18.79 -20.84 -8.57
C LEU A 459 18.77 -19.32 -8.41
N LEU A 460 18.73 -18.55 -9.51
CA LEU A 460 18.62 -17.08 -9.44
C LEU A 460 17.36 -16.61 -8.71
N LEU A 461 16.23 -17.28 -8.94
CA LEU A 461 14.98 -16.99 -8.23
C LEU A 461 15.10 -17.25 -6.73
N LEU A 462 15.76 -18.34 -6.32
CA LEU A 462 16.01 -18.62 -4.89
C LEU A 462 16.90 -17.56 -4.23
N TYR A 463 17.86 -16.99 -4.95
CA TYR A 463 18.66 -15.86 -4.44
C TYR A 463 17.84 -14.57 -4.28
N ALA A 464 16.90 -14.33 -5.20
CA ALA A 464 15.96 -13.22 -5.09
C ALA A 464 14.99 -13.40 -3.91
N GLU A 465 14.50 -14.63 -3.70
CA GLU A 465 13.68 -14.99 -2.55
C GLU A 465 14.46 -14.86 -1.24
N LEU A 466 15.73 -15.27 -1.21
CA LEU A 466 16.59 -15.07 -0.05
C LEU A 466 16.77 -13.58 0.28
N GLN A 467 17.01 -12.73 -0.73
CA GLN A 467 17.09 -11.27 -0.51
C GLN A 467 15.78 -10.72 0.09
N LYS A 468 14.62 -11.17 -0.43
CA LYS A 468 13.31 -10.78 0.09
C LYS A 468 13.12 -11.25 1.54
N ALA A 469 13.42 -12.51 1.84
CA ALA A 469 13.30 -13.10 3.18
C ALA A 469 14.27 -12.47 4.19
N MET A 470 15.38 -11.90 3.73
CA MET A 470 16.32 -11.12 4.53
C MET A 470 15.88 -9.64 4.69
N GLY A 471 14.77 -9.23 4.08
CA GLY A 471 14.26 -7.86 4.12
C GLY A 471 15.22 -6.83 3.54
N GLY A 472 16.01 -7.21 2.53
CA GLY A 472 16.95 -6.33 1.83
C GLY A 472 18.25 -6.00 2.61
N THR A 473 18.46 -6.61 3.78
CA THR A 473 19.73 -6.48 4.54
C THR A 473 20.91 -7.11 3.82
N TRP A 474 20.63 -8.14 3.01
CA TRP A 474 21.56 -8.74 2.08
C TRP A 474 21.01 -8.61 0.66
N LYS A 475 21.88 -8.32 -0.30
CA LYS A 475 21.54 -8.17 -1.72
C LYS A 475 22.50 -9.02 -2.54
N TRP A 476 21.95 -9.83 -3.44
CA TRP A 476 22.74 -10.66 -4.33
C TRP A 476 23.23 -9.89 -5.57
N LEU A 477 22.47 -8.86 -5.99
CA LEU A 477 22.89 -7.89 -7.00
C LEU A 477 23.46 -6.64 -6.31
N ARG A 478 24.76 -6.40 -6.49
CA ARG A 478 25.45 -5.18 -6.01
C ARG A 478 25.40 -4.04 -7.01
#